data_AF-A0A419TCI3-F1
#
_entry.id   AF-A0A419TCI3-F1
#
_cell.length_a   1.000
_cell.length_b   1.000
_cell.length_c   1.000
_cell.angle_alpha   90.00
_cell.angle_beta   90.00
_cell.angle_gamma   90.00
#
_symmetry.space_group_name_H-M   'P 1'
#
loop_
_entity.id
_entity.type
_entity.pdbx_description
1 polymer ?
#
loop_
_entity_poly.entity_id
_entity_poly.type
_entity_poly.pdbx_seq_one_letter_code
_entity_poly.pdbx_strand_id
1 'polypeptide(L)' 'MSTNDALKMLYKECLKLDPNEATQLILGAETEEEQEFYSMVSDLVLQQRQRKVIEENRF' A
#
# COMPACT_ATOMS: atom_id res chain seq x y z
N MET A 1 -10.98 10.42 -18.48
CA MET A 1 -10.22 10.44 -17.22
C MET A 1 -8.75 10.38 -17.58
N SER A 2 -7.91 11.29 -17.09
CA SER A 2 -6.48 11.28 -17.45
C SER A 2 -5.75 10.15 -16.69
N THR A 3 -4.67 9.62 -17.25
CA THR A 3 -3.79 8.65 -16.57
C THR A 3 -3.34 9.18 -15.20
N ASN A 4 -3.12 10.49 -15.09
CA ASN A 4 -2.77 11.14 -13.82
C ASN A 4 -3.88 11.00 -12.76
N ASP A 5 -5.14 11.12 -13.17
CA ASP A 5 -6.28 10.99 -12.27
C ASP A 5 -6.45 9.54 -11.79
N ALA A 6 -6.23 8.58 -12.69
CA ALA A 6 -6.24 7.15 -12.36
C ALA A 6 -5.16 6.80 -11.33
N LEU A 7 -3.93 7.30 -11.52
CA LEU A 7 -2.82 7.07 -10.58
C LEU A 7 -3.09 7.70 -9.21
N LYS A 8 -3.72 8.88 -9.16
CA LYS A 8 -4.14 9.52 -7.89
C LYS A 8 -5.22 8.71 -7.17
N MET A 9 -6.17 8.14 -7.91
CA MET A 9 -7.20 7.27 -7.34
C MET A 9 -6.57 5.98 -6.80
N LEU A 10 -5.71 5.32 -7.59
CA LEU A 10 -4.98 4.13 -7.16
C LEU A 10 -4.20 4.39 -5.88
N TYR A 11 -3.42 5.47 -5.82
CA TYR A 11 -2.70 5.86 -4.61
C TYR A 11 -3.61 5.98 -3.39
N LYS A 12 -4.77 6.64 -3.52
CA LYS A 12 -5.72 6.80 -2.42
C LYS A 12 -6.33 5.48 -1.95
N GLU A 13 -6.59 4.55 -2.86
CA GLU A 13 -7.08 3.21 -2.51
C GLU A 13 -5.96 2.40 -1.82
N CYS A 14 -4.73 2.48 -2.32
CA CYS A 14 -3.56 1.87 -1.68
C CYS A 14 -3.37 2.34 -0.23
N LEU A 15 -3.64 3.59 0.11
CA LEU A 15 -3.53 4.07 1.49
C LEU A 15 -4.56 3.48 2.46
N LYS A 16 -5.67 2.94 1.94
CA LYS A 16 -6.74 2.35 2.78
C LYS A 16 -6.49 0.88 3.07
N LEU A 17 -5.66 0.21 2.26
CA LEU A 17 -5.34 -1.20 2.39
C LEU A 17 -4.92 -1.53 3.82
N ASP A 18 -5.58 -2.53 4.39
CA ASP A 18 -5.13 -3.14 5.64
C ASP A 18 -4.03 -4.20 5.40
N PRO A 19 -3.27 -4.59 6.44
CA PRO A 19 -2.17 -5.53 6.28
C PRO A 19 -2.61 -6.93 5.80
N ASN A 20 -3.82 -7.37 6.16
CA ASN A 20 -4.35 -8.65 5.71
C ASN A 20 -4.73 -8.59 4.23
N GLU A 21 -5.43 -7.53 3.82
CA GLU A 21 -5.76 -7.28 2.41
C GLU A 21 -4.51 -7.18 1.54
N ALA A 22 -3.48 -6.45 2.00
CA ALA A 22 -2.20 -6.34 1.30
C ALA A 22 -1.51 -7.70 1.16
N THR A 23 -1.59 -8.54 2.21
CA THR A 23 -1.07 -9.91 2.17
C THR A 23 -1.83 -10.78 1.15
N GLN A 24 -3.17 -10.63 1.06
CA GLN A 24 -3.96 -11.36 0.07
C GLN A 24 -3.60 -10.96 -1.37
N LEU A 25 -3.33 -9.67 -1.62
CA LEU A 25 -2.88 -9.21 -2.94
C LEU A 25 -1.54 -9.83 -3.33
N ILE A 26 -0.58 -9.87 -2.41
CA ILE A 26 0.74 -10.48 -2.65
C ILE A 26 0.60 -11.98 -2.94
N LEU A 27 -0.23 -12.69 -2.17
CA LEU A 27 -0.45 -14.13 -2.35
C LEU A 27 -1.25 -14.46 -3.61
N GLY A 28 -2.11 -13.54 -4.06
CA GLY A 28 -2.93 -13.68 -5.25
C GLY A 28 -2.27 -13.18 -6.53
N ALA A 29 -1.04 -12.65 -6.46
CA ALA A 29 -0.32 -12.15 -7.62
C ALA A 29 -0.07 -13.27 -8.63
N GLU A 30 -0.35 -12.99 -9.91
CA GLU A 30 -0.18 -13.96 -11.00
C GLU A 30 1.26 -14.01 -11.52
N THR A 31 2.02 -12.93 -11.29
CA THR A 31 3.38 -12.75 -11.77
C THR A 31 4.30 -12.23 -10.68
N GLU A 32 5.61 -12.47 -10.85
CA GLU A 32 6.63 -11.94 -9.94
C GLU A 32 6.64 -10.40 -9.93
N GLU A 33 6.49 -9.75 -11.09
CA GLU A 33 6.40 -8.28 -11.18
C GLU A 33 5.19 -7.72 -10.42
N GLU A 34 4.03 -8.39 -10.51
CA GLU A 34 2.83 -8.01 -9.76
C GLU A 34 3.02 -8.22 -8.24
N GLN A 35 3.65 -9.33 -7.86
CA GLN A 35 3.98 -9.63 -6.47
C GLN A 35 4.93 -8.57 -5.87
N GLU A 36 5.96 -8.19 -6.62
CA GLU A 36 6.89 -7.12 -6.25
C GLU A 36 6.15 -5.78 -6.10
N PHE A 37 5.26 -5.46 -7.05
CA PHE A 37 4.45 -4.25 -6.98
C PHE A 37 3.59 -4.20 -5.70
N TYR A 38 2.84 -5.26 -5.39
CA TYR A 38 2.02 -5.30 -4.18
C TYR A 38 2.86 -5.30 -2.91
N SER A 39 4.05 -5.89 -2.92
CA SER A 39 4.98 -5.85 -1.80
C SER A 39 5.45 -4.42 -1.52
N MET A 40 5.84 -3.67 -2.56
CA MET A 40 6.21 -2.26 -2.41
C MET A 40 5.06 -1.39 -1.89
N VAL A 41 3.83 -1.62 -2.36
CA VAL A 41 2.64 -0.91 -1.88
C VAL A 41 2.38 -1.23 -0.40
N SER A 42 2.45 -2.51 -0.02
CA SER A 42 2.27 -2.96 1.36
C SER A 42 3.27 -2.29 2.31
N ASP A 43 4.56 -2.29 1.93
CA ASP A 43 5.63 -1.66 2.69
C ASP A 43 5.40 -0.16 2.87
N LEU A 44 5.01 0.55 1.81
CA LEU A 44 4.71 1.98 1.87
C LEU A 44 3.61 2.27 2.90
N VAL A 45 2.53 1.48 2.89
CA VAL A 45 1.40 1.63 3.82
C VAL A 45 1.85 1.37 5.26
N LEU A 46 2.61 0.30 5.49
CA LEU A 46 3.14 -0.04 6.81
C LEU A 46 4.06 1.07 7.35
N GLN A 47 4.97 1.58 6.53
CA GLN A 47 5.86 2.68 6.92
C GLN A 47 5.07 3.95 7.27
N GLN A 48 4.01 4.28 6.54
CA GLN A 48 3.17 5.43 6.88
C GLN A 48 2.45 5.26 8.22
N ARG A 49 1.93 4.05 8.49
CA ARG A 49 1.30 3.72 9.78
C ARG A 49 2.32 3.80 10.92
N GLN A 50 3.51 3.23 10.73
CA GLN A 50 4.59 3.31 11.72
C GLN A 50 5.00 4.75 12.00
N ARG A 51 5.15 5.60 10.97
CA ARG A 51 5.44 7.04 11.17
C ARG A 51 4.37 7.73 12.00
N LYS A 52 3.08 7.48 11.71
CA LYS A 52 1.97 8.03 12.52
C LYS A 52 2.02 7.54 13.96
N VAL A 53 2.22 6.24 14.17
CA VAL A 53 2.35 5.65 15.50
C VAL A 53 3.55 6.25 16.26
N ILE A 54 4.67 6.53 15.59
CA ILE A 54 5.83 7.19 16.21
C ILE A 54 5.52 8.65 16.54
N GLU A 55 4.82 9.38 15.67
CA GLU A 55 4.39 10.76 15.91
C GLU A 55 3.38 10.86 17.06
N GLU A 56 2.48 9.89 17.17
CA GLU A 56 1.44 9.80 18.20
C GLU A 56 1.97 9.23 19.53
N ASN A 57 2.89 8.24 19.50
CA ASN A 57 3.60 7.71 20.67
C ASN A 57 4.87 8.49 21.00
N ARG A 58 4.96 9.75 20.58
CA ARG A 58 5.93 10.67 21.17
C ARG A 58 5.66 10.75 22.68
N PHE A 59 6.59 10.22 23.46
CA PHE A 59 6.81 10.61 24.86
C PHE A 59 6.69 12.12 25.04
#